data_AF-A0A482WHS8-F1
#
_entry.id   AF-A0A482WHS8-F1
#
_cell.length_a   1.000
_cell.length_b   1.000
_cell.length_c   1.000
_cell.angle_alpha   90.00
_cell.angle_beta   90.00
_cell.angle_gamma   90.00
#
_symmetry.space_group_name_H-M   'P 1'
#
loop_
_entity.id
_entity.type
_entity.pdbx_description
1 polymer ?
#
loop_
_entity_poly.entity_id
_entity_poly.type
_entity_poly.pdbx_seq_one_letter_code
_entity_poly.pdbx_strand_id
1 'polypeptide(L)' 'VLPIENSMSKPEQFLGCPGVLNGAMSIVVILYMVVGFFGYLRFGNATQATVTLNLPDST' A
#
# COMPACT_ATOMS: atom_id res chain seq x y z
N VAL A 1 1.67 17.29 18.55
CA VAL A 1 0.35 17.05 17.92
C VAL A 1 0.59 16.58 16.50
N LEU A 2 0.15 15.37 16.14
CA LEU A 2 0.25 14.92 14.75
C LEU A 2 -0.78 15.72 13.91
N PRO A 3 -0.38 16.39 12.81
CA PRO A 3 -1.29 17.24 12.02
C PRO A 3 -2.53 16.49 11.50
N ILE A 4 -2.36 15.18 11.28
CA ILE A 4 -3.39 14.27 10.80
C ILE A 4 -4.45 13.96 11.87
N GLU A 5 -4.06 13.89 13.15
CA GLU A 5 -4.98 13.74 14.28
C GLU A 5 -5.91 14.97 14.41
N ASN A 6 -5.36 16.17 14.18
CA ASN A 6 -6.08 17.44 14.26
C ASN A 6 -7.08 17.66 13.10
N SER A 7 -6.91 16.94 11.99
CA SER A 7 -7.76 17.06 10.80
C SER A 7 -8.85 15.98 10.75
N MET A 8 -8.89 15.05 11.72
CA MET A 8 -9.88 13.98 11.75
C MET A 8 -11.09 14.38 12.61
N SER A 9 -12.30 14.21 12.08
CA SER A 9 -13.53 14.61 12.76
C SER A 9 -13.78 13.85 14.09
N LYS A 10 -13.10 12.72 14.32
CA LYS A 10 -13.13 11.93 15.57
C LYS A 10 -11.74 11.36 15.88
N PRO A 11 -10.90 12.09 16.64
CA PRO A 11 -9.51 11.68 16.92
C PRO A 11 -9.40 10.37 17.73
N GLU A 12 -10.40 10.02 18.56
CA GLU A 12 -10.41 8.75 19.31
C GLU A 12 -10.55 7.49 18.44
N GLN A 13 -11.09 7.61 17.22
CA GLN A 13 -11.25 6.49 16.29
C GLN A 13 -10.04 6.32 15.34
N PHE A 14 -8.99 7.13 15.51
CA PHE A 14 -7.75 7.01 14.74
C PHE A 14 -7.01 5.70 15.07
N LEU A 15 -7.00 5.31 16.35
CA LEU A 15 -6.31 4.12 16.88
C LEU A 15 -7.25 3.01 17.40
N GLY A 16 -8.55 3.30 17.64
CA GLY A 16 -9.49 2.32 18.19
C GLY A 16 -10.07 1.38 17.13
N CYS A 17 -10.04 0.05 17.34
CA CYS A 17 -10.66 -0.96 16.47
C CYS A 17 -12.19 -0.74 16.34
N PRO A 18 -12.77 -0.54 15.14
CA PRO A 18 -12.20 -0.64 13.80
C PRO A 18 -11.61 0.70 13.35
N GLY A 19 -10.31 0.88 13.55
CA GLY A 19 -9.66 2.17 13.39
C GLY A 19 -9.39 2.45 11.92
N VAL A 20 -9.59 3.69 11.51
CA VAL A 20 -9.33 4.14 10.12
C VAL A 20 -7.89 3.82 9.72
N LEU A 21 -6.94 3.91 10.66
CA LEU A 21 -5.55 3.55 10.44
C LEU A 21 -5.35 2.07 10.09
N ASN A 22 -5.95 1.16 10.86
CA ASN A 22 -5.82 -0.28 10.59
C ASN A 22 -6.52 -0.69 9.28
N GLY A 23 -7.70 -0.11 9.00
CA GLY A 23 -8.41 -0.36 7.74
C GLY A 23 -7.62 0.14 6.52
N ALA A 24 -7.12 1.39 6.56
CA ALA A 24 -6.32 1.96 5.48
C ALA A 24 -5.01 1.18 5.27
N MET A 25 -4.29 0.84 6.36
CA MET A 25 -3.06 0.05 6.26
C MET A 25 -3.33 -1.35 5.69
N SER A 26 -4.44 -2.00 6.07
CA SER A 26 -4.82 -3.30 5.51
C SER A 26 -5.04 -3.23 3.99
N ILE A 27 -5.73 -2.18 3.51
CA ILE A 27 -5.95 -1.96 2.08
C ILE A 27 -4.62 -1.75 1.35
N VAL A 28 -3.72 -0.93 1.91
CA VAL A 28 -2.39 -0.68 1.31
C VAL A 28 -1.58 -1.98 1.22
N VAL A 29 -1.58 -2.78 2.28
CA VAL A 29 -0.90 -4.09 2.30
C VAL A 29 -1.47 -5.02 1.24
N ILE A 30 -2.79 -5.13 1.11
CA ILE A 30 -3.43 -5.97 0.09
C ILE A 30 -3.06 -5.49 -1.31
N LEU A 31 -3.12 -4.19 -1.58
CA LEU A 31 -2.74 -3.62 -2.88
C LEU A 31 -1.28 -3.94 -3.21
N TYR A 32 -0.36 -3.79 -2.27
CA TYR A 32 1.04 -4.14 -2.48
C TYR A 32 1.26 -5.64 -2.66
N MET A 33 0.56 -6.48 -1.91
CA MET A 33 0.61 -7.94 -2.11
C MET A 33 0.13 -8.33 -3.50
N VAL A 34 -0.98 -7.75 -3.97
CA VAL A 34 -1.51 -7.98 -5.32
C VAL A 34 -0.49 -7.54 -6.36
N VAL A 35 -0.01 -6.29 -6.30
CA VAL A 35 0.97 -5.78 -7.28
C VAL A 35 2.26 -6.60 -7.28
N GLY A 36 2.76 -6.99 -6.10
CA GLY A 36 3.95 -7.84 -5.98
C GLY A 36 3.72 -9.25 -6.54
N PHE A 37 2.58 -9.87 -6.24
CA PHE A 37 2.24 -11.21 -6.69
C PHE A 37 2.02 -11.26 -8.21
N PHE A 38 1.21 -10.35 -8.76
CA PHE A 38 0.97 -10.27 -10.20
C PHE A 38 2.23 -9.80 -10.96
N GLY A 39 3.03 -8.92 -10.37
CA GLY A 39 4.33 -8.52 -10.91
C GLY A 39 5.28 -9.72 -11.03
N TYR A 40 5.41 -10.53 -9.98
CA TYR A 40 6.23 -11.74 -10.01
C TYR A 40 5.69 -12.78 -11.00
N LEU A 41 4.37 -12.97 -11.12
CA LEU A 41 3.80 -13.86 -12.13
C LEU A 41 4.08 -13.39 -13.57
N ARG A 42 4.15 -12.08 -13.81
CA ARG A 42 4.39 -11.50 -15.14
C ARG A 42 5.87 -11.56 -15.56
N PHE A 43 6.79 -11.28 -14.65
CA PHE A 43 8.23 -11.20 -14.94
C PHE A 43 9.02 -12.43 -14.49
N GLY A 44 8.45 -13.28 -13.63
CA GLY A 44 9.06 -14.51 -13.14
C GLY A 44 10.42 -14.25 -12.49
N ASN A 45 11.41 -15.07 -12.87
CA ASN A 45 12.79 -14.93 -12.42
C ASN A 45 13.52 -13.71 -13.00
N ALA A 46 12.94 -13.01 -13.99
CA ALA A 46 13.52 -11.79 -14.56
C ALA A 46 13.11 -10.53 -13.77
N THR A 47 12.30 -10.66 -12.73
CA THR A 47 11.85 -9.54 -11.89
C THR A 47 13.05 -8.83 -11.27
N GLN A 48 13.34 -7.62 -11.76
CA GLN A 48 14.33 -6.70 -11.17
C GLN A 48 13.99 -6.33 -9.72
N ALA A 49 14.95 -5.73 -9.00
CA ALA A 49 14.86 -5.39 -7.58
C ALA A 49 13.59 -4.60 -7.18
N THR A 50 12.94 -3.93 -8.12
CA THR A 50 11.57 -3.41 -7.95
C THR A 50 10.72 -3.77 -9.16
N VAL A 51 9.44 -4.09 -8.94
CA VAL A 51 8.48 -4.38 -10.03
C VAL A 51 8.39 -3.22 -11.02
N THR A 52 8.51 -1.97 -10.55
CA THR A 52 8.45 -0.78 -11.39
C THR A 52 9.57 -0.69 -12.43
N LEU A 53 10.76 -1.23 -12.13
CA LEU A 53 11.87 -1.31 -13.08
C LEU A 53 11.66 -2.34 -14.20
N ASN A 54 10.64 -3.18 -14.10
CA ASN A 54 10.29 -4.15 -15.14
C ASN A 54 9.20 -3.62 -16.08
N LEU A 55 8.56 -2.47 -15.79
CA LEU A 55 7.61 -1.89 -16.73
C LEU A 55 8.36 -1.49 -18.01
N PRO A 56 7.83 -1.82 -19.20
CA PRO A 56 8.46 -1.40 -20.44
C PRO A 56 8.43 0.13 -20.51
N ASP A 57 9.61 0.76 -20.56
CA ASP A 57 9.73 2.14 -20.95
C ASP A 57 9.12 2.27 -22.35
N SER A 58 8.03 3.01 -22.47
CA SER A 58 7.39 3.30 -23.74
C SER A 58 8.33 4.17 -24.58
N THR A 59 9.18 3.50 -25.37
CA THR A 59 9.87 4.08 -26.54
C THR A 59 8.99 3.91 -27.77
#